data_AF-A0A829H3B9-F1
#
_entry.id   AF-A0A829H3B9-F1
#
_cell.length_a   1.000
_cell.length_b   1.000
_cell.length_c   1.000
_cell.angle_alpha   90.00
_cell.angle_beta   90.00
_cell.angle_gamma   90.00
#
_symmetry.space_group_name_H-M   'P 1'
#
loop_
_entity.id
_entity.type
_entity.pdbx_description
1 polymer ?
#
loop_
_entity_poly.entity_id
_entity_poly.type
_entity_poly.pdbx_seq_one_letter_code
_entity_poly.pdbx_strand_id
1 'polypeptide(L)' 'YEYMFAKTDFDYHVASQGAILSRLVSLYQDHQIKASVTKHFDTISVDTLKTATALVEGGHEVGKVVLTGPFA' A
#
# COMPACT_ATOMS: atom_id res chain seq x y z
N TYR A 1 -8.71 -4.18 8.28
CA TYR A 1 -8.08 -3.06 9.00
C TYR A 1 -6.84 -2.68 8.23
N GLU A 2 -6.63 -1.41 7.94
CA GLU A 2 -5.40 -0.89 7.35
C GLU A 2 -4.91 0.24 8.25
N TYR A 3 -3.62 0.35 8.47
CA TYR A 3 -3.06 1.39 9.31
C TYR A 3 -2.75 2.64 8.47
N MET A 4 -3.28 3.81 8.87
CA MET A 4 -2.91 5.10 8.29
C MET A 4 -2.44 6.02 9.41
N PHE A 5 -1.16 6.40 9.37
CA PHE A 5 -0.49 7.26 10.36
C PHE A 5 -1.39 8.39 10.89
N ALA A 6 -1.88 9.25 10.00
CA ALA A 6 -2.65 10.45 10.42
C ALA A 6 -3.98 10.16 11.12
N LYS A 7 -4.67 9.05 10.81
CA LYS A 7 -5.95 8.73 11.46
C LYS A 7 -5.75 7.90 12.71
N THR A 8 -4.90 6.87 12.65
CA THR A 8 -4.67 5.95 13.77
C THR A 8 -3.90 6.63 14.90
N ASP A 9 -2.85 7.40 14.58
CA ASP A 9 -1.96 7.96 15.63
C ASP A 9 -2.60 9.13 16.38
N PHE A 10 -3.59 9.78 15.77
CA PHE A 10 -4.28 10.94 16.34
C PHE A 10 -5.74 10.66 16.69
N ASP A 11 -6.17 9.38 16.66
CA ASP A 11 -7.56 8.93 16.85
C ASP A 11 -8.60 9.73 16.04
N TYR A 12 -8.18 10.20 14.85
CA TYR A 12 -8.97 11.13 14.06
C TYR A 12 -9.91 10.38 13.13
N HIS A 13 -11.17 10.24 13.54
CA HIS A 13 -12.25 9.61 12.78
C HIS A 13 -11.84 8.24 12.21
N VAL A 14 -11.23 7.38 13.03
CA VAL A 14 -10.67 6.07 12.60
C VAL A 14 -11.69 5.23 11.83
N ALA A 15 -12.96 5.21 12.27
CA ALA A 15 -14.04 4.47 11.60
C ALA A 15 -14.25 4.90 10.13
N SER A 16 -14.02 6.17 9.79
CA SER A 16 -14.17 6.67 8.41
C SER A 16 -13.16 6.06 7.44
N GLN A 17 -12.04 5.55 7.94
CA GLN A 17 -11.07 4.82 7.12
C GLN A 17 -11.68 3.54 6.55
N GLY A 18 -12.39 2.76 7.37
CA GLY A 18 -13.05 1.54 6.91
C GLY A 18 -14.11 1.80 5.84
N ALA A 19 -14.85 2.90 5.97
CA ALA A 19 -15.84 3.33 4.97
C ALA A 19 -15.17 3.68 3.62
N ILE A 20 -14.05 4.42 3.65
CA ILE A 20 -13.29 4.76 2.45
C ILE A 20 -12.74 3.49 1.76
N LEU A 21 -12.17 2.56 2.52
CA LEU A 21 -11.64 1.30 1.97
C LEU A 21 -12.75 0.45 1.33
N SER A 22 -13.92 0.37 1.96
CA SER A 22 -15.07 -0.33 1.41
C SER A 22 -15.53 0.28 0.07
N ARG A 23 -15.51 1.62 -0.03
CA ARG A 23 -15.81 2.32 -1.28
C ARG A 23 -14.76 2.04 -2.35
N LEU A 24 -13.47 2.03 -2.01
CA LEU A 24 -12.39 1.71 -2.96
C LEU A 24 -12.53 0.29 -3.52
N VAL A 25 -12.88 -0.69 -2.69
CA VAL A 25 -13.13 -2.07 -3.14
C VAL A 25 -14.28 -2.10 -4.16
N SER A 26 -15.38 -1.39 -3.89
CA SER A 26 -16.51 -1.33 -4.83
C SER A 26 -16.09 -0.71 -6.16
N LEU A 27 -15.37 0.42 -6.14
CA LEU A 27 -14.87 1.08 -7.35
C LEU A 27 -13.91 0.20 -8.16
N TYR A 28 -13.09 -0.60 -7.48
CA TYR A 28 -12.17 -1.53 -8.12
C TYR A 28 -12.92 -2.70 -8.79
N GLN A 29 -13.91 -3.27 -8.09
CA GLN A 29 -14.77 -4.34 -8.63
C GLN A 29 -15.61 -3.85 -9.83
N ASP A 30 -16.07 -2.61 -9.79
CA ASP A 30 -16.79 -1.96 -10.89
C ASP A 30 -15.87 -1.53 -12.04
N HIS A 31 -14.57 -1.86 -12.00
CA HIS A 31 -13.55 -1.48 -12.97
C HIS A 31 -13.38 0.04 -13.20
N GLN A 32 -13.85 0.88 -12.27
CA GLN A 32 -13.71 2.33 -12.34
C GLN A 32 -12.31 2.81 -11.97
N ILE A 33 -11.60 2.01 -11.15
CA ILE A 33 -10.19 2.23 -10.80
C ILE A 33 -9.40 0.94 -10.96
N LYS A 34 -8.08 1.07 -11.10
CA LYS A 34 -7.15 -0.07 -11.13
C LYS A 34 -6.06 0.11 -10.08
N ALA A 35 -5.51 -1.01 -9.62
CA ALA A 35 -4.33 -0.98 -8.76
C ALA A 35 -3.17 -0.32 -9.52
N SER A 36 -2.40 0.52 -8.82
CA SER A 36 -1.25 1.23 -9.38
C SER A 36 0.08 0.50 -9.13
N VAL A 37 0.04 -0.82 -8.91
CA VAL A 37 1.24 -1.63 -8.71
C VAL A 37 2.06 -1.67 -10.00
N THR A 38 3.32 -1.27 -9.91
CA THR A 38 4.25 -1.21 -11.05
C THR A 38 5.51 -2.04 -10.81
N LYS A 39 5.84 -2.31 -9.55
CA LYS A 39 6.93 -3.22 -9.16
C LYS A 39 6.46 -4.14 -8.04
N HIS A 40 6.87 -5.40 -8.11
CA HIS A 40 6.46 -6.44 -7.18
C HIS A 40 7.65 -7.32 -6.80
N PHE A 41 7.72 -7.68 -5.52
CA PHE A 41 8.70 -8.62 -4.96
C PHE A 41 7.95 -9.74 -4.23
N ASP A 42 8.38 -10.98 -4.47
CA ASP A 42 7.72 -12.20 -3.97
C ASP A 42 8.15 -12.64 -2.55
N THR A 43 9.00 -11.85 -1.87
CA THR A 43 9.51 -12.16 -0.53
C THR A 43 9.55 -10.90 0.32
N ILE A 44 9.31 -11.04 1.62
CA ILE A 44 9.51 -9.97 2.60
C ILE A 44 10.78 -10.30 3.40
N SER A 45 11.92 -9.79 2.95
CA SER A 45 13.21 -9.91 3.63
C SER A 45 13.89 -8.55 3.82
N VAL A 46 14.95 -8.51 4.62
CA VAL A 46 15.78 -7.30 4.79
C VAL A 46 16.29 -6.78 3.45
N ASP A 47 16.68 -7.68 2.54
CA ASP A 47 17.21 -7.30 1.23
C ASP A 47 16.12 -6.69 0.34
N THR A 48 14.96 -7.34 0.24
CA THR A 48 13.85 -6.80 -0.57
C THR A 48 13.34 -5.48 -0.01
N LEU A 49 13.32 -5.33 1.32
CA LEU A 49 12.94 -4.07 1.97
C LEU A 49 13.95 -2.96 1.64
N LYS A 50 15.25 -3.20 1.77
CA LYS A 50 16.28 -2.21 1.42
C LYS A 50 16.20 -1.80 -0.04
N THR A 51 16.06 -2.77 -0.95
CA THR A 51 15.94 -2.50 -2.39
C THR A 51 14.69 -1.69 -2.69
N ALA A 52 13.52 -2.09 -2.17
CA ALA A 52 12.27 -1.39 -2.42
C ALA A 52 12.26 0.03 -1.84
N THR A 53 12.80 0.22 -0.64
CA THR A 53 12.93 1.54 -0.03
C THR A 53 13.84 2.45 -0.85
N ALA A 54 15.01 1.97 -1.27
CA ALA A 54 15.93 2.75 -2.10
C ALA A 54 15.30 3.19 -3.44
N LEU A 55 14.44 2.35 -4.03
CA LEU A 55 13.68 2.73 -5.23
C LEU A 55 12.74 3.91 -4.93
N VAL A 56 11.96 3.84 -3.85
CA VAL A 56 11.02 4.90 -3.47
C VAL A 56 11.74 6.19 -3.08
N GLU A 57 12.83 6.10 -2.31
CA GLU A 57 13.68 7.24 -1.94
C GLU A 57 14.33 7.92 -3.14
N GLY A 58 14.55 7.18 -4.22
CA GLY A 58 15.04 7.71 -5.49
C GLY A 58 14.10 8.71 -6.16
N GLY A 59 12.83 8.81 -5.74
CA GLY A 59 11.88 9.85 -6.16
C GLY A 59 11.35 9.75 -7.60
N HIS A 60 11.76 8.74 -8.36
CA HIS A 60 11.38 8.55 -9.77
C HIS A 60 10.38 7.41 -9.99
N GLU A 61 9.88 6.79 -8.92
CA GLU A 61 8.92 5.69 -9.03
C GLU A 61 7.53 6.20 -9.39
N VAL A 62 6.96 5.65 -10.46
CA VAL A 62 5.56 5.86 -10.83
C VAL A 62 4.75 4.66 -10.31
N GLY A 63 3.69 4.94 -9.55
CA GLY A 63 2.81 3.91 -9.02
C GLY A 63 3.23 3.40 -7.64
N LYS A 64 3.14 2.09 -7.43
CA LYS A 64 3.39 1.43 -6.14
C LYS A 64 4.38 0.28 -6.31
N VAL A 65 5.34 0.24 -5.40
CA VAL A 65 6.23 -0.90 -5.16
C VAL A 65 5.61 -1.75 -4.05
N VAL A 66 5.39 -3.04 -4.33
CA VAL A 66 4.71 -3.98 -3.40
C VAL A 66 5.61 -5.17 -3.10
N LEU A 67 5.66 -5.57 -1.83
CA LEU A 67 6.29 -6.82 -1.39
C LEU A 67 5.19 -7.72 -0.83
N THR A 68 5.13 -8.96 -1.29
CA THR A 68 4.22 -9.98 -0.74
C THR A 68 4.93 -11.32 -0.72
N GLY A 69 4.72 -12.13 0.30
CA GLY A 69 5.31 -13.47 0.35
C GLY A 69 5.73 -13.87 1.75
N PRO A 70 6.54 -14.93 1.89
CA PRO A 70 7.06 -15.34 3.18
C PRO A 70 7.98 -14.29 3.78
N PHE A 71 8.07 -14.28 5.11
CA PHE A 71 9.11 -13.56 5.84
C PHE A 71 10.38 -14.41 5.85
N ALA A 72 11.49 -13.84 5.40
CA ALA A 72 12.79 -14.49 5.31
C ALA A 72 13.90 -13.63 5.93
#